data_AF-A0A929C1P7-F1
#
_entry.id   AF-A0A929C1P7-F1
#
_cell.length_a   1.000
_cell.length_b   1.000
_cell.length_c   1.000
_cell.angle_alpha   90.00
_cell.angle_beta   90.00
_cell.angle_gamma   90.00
#
_symmetry.space_group_name_H-M   'P 1'
#
loop_
_entity.id
_entity.type
_entity.pdbx_description
1 polymer ?
#
loop_
_entity_poly.entity_id
_entity_poly.type
_entity_poly.pdbx_seq_one_letter_code
_entity_poly.pdbx_strand_id
1 'polypeptide(L)'
;MDRQTEVLIALRNRIMSAGNPARIPELFPEYRELVVTDLSLQDLIDLGCMLELVSPEEIRFQVVGPEVTQPGSEGALLPDVDAINALITVTFGDLGQ
;
A
#
# COMPACT_ATOMS: atom_id res chain seq x y z
N MET A 1 6.57 -6.92 -11.67
CA MET A 1 6.25 -5.64 -11.01
C MET A 1 5.55 -4.77 -12.02
N ASP A 2 4.35 -4.28 -11.72
CA ASP A 2 3.59 -3.46 -12.65
C ASP A 2 3.92 -1.96 -12.51
N ARG A 3 3.47 -1.17 -13.50
CA ARG A 3 3.74 0.26 -13.55
C ARG A 3 3.08 1.04 -12.41
N GLN A 4 1.94 0.58 -11.90
CA GLN A 4 1.23 1.26 -10.82
C GLN A 4 2.03 1.13 -9.51
N THR A 5 2.57 -0.06 -9.26
CA THR A 5 3.46 -0.35 -8.13
C THR A 5 4.71 0.52 -8.18
N GLU A 6 5.35 0.65 -9.34
CA GLU A 6 6.50 1.55 -9.51
C GLU A 6 6.17 3.01 -9.17
N VAL A 7 5.00 3.49 -9.58
CA VAL A 7 4.54 4.86 -9.28
C VAL A 7 4.32 5.03 -7.78
N LEU A 8 3.69 4.06 -7.11
CA LEU A 8 3.47 4.11 -5.66
C LEU A 8 4.79 4.14 -4.88
N ILE A 9 5.79 3.36 -5.29
CA ILE A 9 7.13 3.40 -4.69
C ILE A 9 7.82 4.74 -4.93
N ALA A 10 7.73 5.29 -6.14
CA ALA A 10 8.31 6.59 -6.45
C ALA A 10 7.68 7.70 -5.59
N LEU A 11 6.36 7.66 -5.39
CA LEU A 11 5.64 8.58 -4.51
C LEU A 11 6.09 8.42 -3.05
N ARG A 12 6.19 7.18 -2.55
CA ARG A 12 6.75 6.90 -1.21
C ARG A 12 8.14 7.49 -1.07
N ASN A 13 9.06 7.18 -1.99
CA ASN A 13 10.43 7.65 -1.94
C ASN A 13 10.51 9.19 -1.98
N ARG A 14 9.60 9.84 -2.71
CA ARG A 14 9.47 11.30 -2.71
C ARG A 14 8.99 11.83 -1.37
N ILE A 15 8.02 11.19 -0.73
CA ILE A 15 7.54 11.58 0.62
C ILE A 15 8.64 11.35 1.67
N MET A 16 9.46 10.31 1.53
CA MET A 16 10.53 9.97 2.46
C MET A 16 11.84 10.73 2.21
N SER A 17 11.99 11.43 1.08
CA SER A 17 13.20 12.20 0.81
C SER A 17 13.38 13.32 1.84
N ALA A 18 14.63 13.54 2.26
CA ALA A 18 15.03 14.38 3.40
C ALA A 18 14.13 15.61 3.64
N GLY A 19 13.54 15.68 4.84
CA GLY A 19 12.73 16.81 5.31
C GLY A 19 11.25 16.79 4.93
N ASN A 20 10.79 15.86 4.09
CA ASN A 20 9.37 15.82 3.68
C ASN A 20 8.39 15.25 4.72
N PRO A 21 8.74 14.30 5.61
CA PRO A 21 7.80 13.88 6.66
C PRO A 21 7.38 15.05 7.58
N ALA A 22 8.33 15.94 7.90
CA ALA A 22 8.06 17.17 8.66
C ALA A 22 7.12 18.16 7.94
N ARG A 23 6.94 18.00 6.61
CA ARG A 23 6.07 18.83 5.78
C ARG A 23 4.68 18.25 5.58
N ILE A 24 4.39 17.06 6.13
CA ILE A 24 3.04 16.45 6.06
C ILE A 24 1.94 17.43 6.53
N PRO A 25 2.09 18.17 7.65
CA PRO A 25 1.08 19.15 8.06
C PRO A 25 0.85 20.28 7.05
N GLU A 26 1.90 20.70 6.33
CA GLU A 26 1.81 21.74 5.29
C GLU A 26 1.13 21.22 4.02
N LEU A 27 1.41 19.98 3.63
CA LEU A 27 0.89 19.36 2.42
C LEU A 27 -0.56 18.86 2.61
N PHE A 28 -0.95 18.47 3.81
CA PHE A 28 -2.25 17.85 4.07
C PHE A 28 -3.46 18.64 3.54
N PRO A 29 -3.57 19.97 3.73
CA PRO A 29 -4.68 20.75 3.18
C PRO A 29 -4.80 20.67 1.66
N GLU A 30 -3.67 20.59 0.94
CA GLU A 30 -3.63 20.55 -0.53
C GLU A 30 -4.14 19.20 -1.08
N TYR A 31 -3.91 18.11 -0.34
CA TYR A 31 -4.26 16.75 -0.78
C TYR A 31 -5.58 16.24 -0.22
N ARG A 32 -6.08 16.81 0.88
CA ARG A 32 -7.32 16.35 1.54
C ARG A 32 -8.54 16.38 0.63
N GLU A 33 -8.61 17.31 -0.32
CA GLU A 33 -9.71 17.40 -1.27
C GLU A 33 -9.53 16.47 -2.49
N LEU A 34 -8.32 15.94 -2.69
CA LEU A 34 -7.96 15.08 -3.82
C LEU A 34 -8.06 13.59 -3.49
N VAL A 35 -8.06 13.23 -2.20
CA VAL A 35 -8.03 11.83 -1.74
C VAL A 35 -9.12 11.62 -0.68
N VAL A 36 -9.98 10.63 -0.89
CA VAL A 36 -10.94 10.18 0.12
C VAL A 36 -10.25 9.16 1.03
N THR A 37 -10.08 9.50 2.30
CA THR A 37 -9.44 8.65 3.31
C THR A 37 -10.07 8.86 4.68
N ASP A 38 -10.03 7.83 5.51
CA ASP A 38 -10.38 7.83 6.92
C ASP A 38 -9.19 8.20 7.83
N LEU A 39 -7.99 8.35 7.28
CA LEU A 39 -6.80 8.77 8.01
C LEU A 39 -6.87 10.25 8.41
N SER A 40 -6.68 10.52 9.70
CA SER A 40 -6.52 11.87 10.21
C SER A 40 -5.12 12.42 9.92
N LEU A 41 -4.93 13.73 10.09
CA LEU A 41 -3.59 14.33 10.01
C LEU A 41 -2.62 13.69 11.01
N GLN A 42 -3.10 13.34 12.21
CA GLN A 42 -2.25 12.69 13.22
C GLN A 42 -1.81 11.30 12.76
N ASP A 43 -2.72 10.50 12.20
CA ASP A 43 -2.39 9.18 11.66
C ASP A 43 -1.32 9.26 10.56
N LEU A 44 -1.39 10.30 9.72
CA LEU A 44 -0.41 10.53 8.66
C LEU A 44 0.96 10.96 9.21
N ILE A 45 1.00 11.78 10.27
CA ILE A 45 2.25 12.15 10.94
C ILE A 45 2.89 10.91 11.57
N ASP A 46 2.11 10.13 12.33
CA ASP A 46 2.58 8.93 13.00
C ASP A 46 3.07 7.90 11.99
N LEU A 47 2.33 7.71 10.89
CA LEU A 47 2.74 6.85 9.77
C LEU A 47 4.02 7.34 9.12
N GLY A 48 4.16 8.65 8.88
CA GLY A 48 5.37 9.27 8.34
C GLY A 48 6.62 8.95 9.18
N CYS A 49 6.51 9.02 10.50
CA CYS A 49 7.59 8.65 11.42
C CYS A 49 7.91 7.15 11.37
N MET A 50 6.90 6.28 11.29
CA MET A 50 7.12 4.83 11.20
C MET A 50 7.74 4.41 9.86
N LEU A 51 7.43 5.11 8.77
CA LEU A 51 7.94 4.79 7.44
C LEU A 51 9.46 4.90 7.32
N GLU A 52 10.13 5.67 8.18
CA GLU A 52 11.60 5.74 8.26
C GLU A 52 12.21 4.43 8.76
N LEU A 53 11.44 3.63 9.50
CA LEU A 53 11.87 2.35 10.07
C LEU A 53 11.70 1.18 9.11
N VAL A 54 10.98 1.38 8.00
CA VAL A 54 10.73 0.34 6.99
C VAL A 54 11.66 0.55 5.82
N SER A 55 12.59 -0.38 5.59
CA SER A 55 13.44 -0.32 4.41
C SER A 55 12.62 -0.62 3.14
N PRO A 56 12.91 0.02 1.99
CA PRO A 56 12.23 -0.29 0.74
C PRO A 56 12.25 -1.79 0.38
N GLU A 57 13.31 -2.50 0.77
CA GLU A 57 13.52 -3.92 0.51
C GLU A 57 12.59 -4.83 1.33
N GLU A 58 12.05 -4.32 2.44
CA GLU A 58 11.08 -5.03 3.28
C GLU A 58 9.64 -4.92 2.76
N ILE A 59 9.39 -4.05 1.78
CA ILE A 59 8.05 -3.90 1.21
C ILE A 59 7.79 -5.01 0.21
N ARG A 60 6.91 -5.93 0.59
CA ARG A 60 6.45 -7.03 -0.24
C ARG A 60 5.25 -6.59 -1.07
N PHE A 61 5.29 -6.83 -2.37
CA PHE A 61 4.18 -6.57 -3.29
C PHE A 61 3.62 -7.87 -3.79
N GLN A 62 2.30 -8.00 -3.72
CA GLN A 62 1.59 -9.15 -4.26
C GLN A 62 0.41 -8.67 -5.10
N VAL A 63 0.25 -9.27 -6.27
CA VAL A 63 -0.87 -9.00 -7.18
C VAL A 63 -1.86 -10.15 -7.05
N VAL A 64 -3.15 -9.81 -7.05
CA VAL A 64 -4.24 -10.80 -7.18
C VAL A 64 -4.49 -11.00 -8.67
N GLY A 65 -3.95 -12.07 -9.23
CA GLY A 65 -4.04 -12.39 -10.65
C GLY A 65 -4.94 -13.58 -10.99
N PRO A 66 -4.92 -14.02 -12.26
CA PRO A 66 -5.66 -15.19 -12.75
C PRO A 66 -5.38 -16.49 -11.99
N GLU A 67 -4.24 -16.60 -11.33
CA GLU A 67 -3.81 -17.76 -10.54
C GLU A 67 -4.59 -17.94 -9.21
N VAL A 68 -5.21 -16.87 -8.71
CA VAL A 68 -6.03 -16.87 -7.48
C VAL A 68 -7.45 -16.35 -7.75
N THR A 69 -7.87 -16.38 -9.00
CA THR A 69 -9.21 -15.96 -9.43
C THR A 69 -9.80 -16.97 -10.41
N GLN A 70 -11.12 -16.96 -10.51
CA GLN A 70 -11.90 -17.83 -11.38
C GLN A 70 -12.75 -16.98 -12.33
N PRO A 71 -13.03 -17.44 -13.57
CA PRO A 71 -13.91 -16.70 -14.47
C PRO A 71 -15.34 -16.59 -13.92
N GLY A 72 -15.86 -15.37 -13.87
CA GLY A 72 -17.26 -15.06 -13.59
C GLY A 72 -18.07 -14.74 -14.84
N SER A 73 -19.31 -14.31 -14.65
CA SER A 73 -20.15 -13.79 -15.73
C SER A 73 -19.55 -12.52 -16.32
N GLU A 74 -19.72 -12.33 -17.63
CA GLU A 74 -19.32 -11.10 -18.35
C GLU A 74 -17.83 -10.75 -18.27
N GLY A 75 -16.96 -11.76 -18.09
CA GLY A 75 -15.52 -11.55 -18.00
C GLY A 75 -15.05 -11.01 -16.64
N ALA A 76 -15.92 -11.01 -15.63
CA ALA A 76 -15.52 -10.75 -14.26
C ALA A 76 -14.51 -11.80 -13.77
N LEU A 77 -13.59 -11.40 -12.90
CA LEU A 77 -12.75 -12.32 -12.14
C LEU A 77 -13.37 -12.48 -10.75
N LEU A 78 -13.80 -13.69 -10.42
CA LEU A 78 -14.29 -14.04 -9.10
C LEU A 78 -13.10 -14.48 -8.22
N PRO A 79 -13.09 -14.11 -6.94
CA PRO A 79 -12.01 -14.50 -6.04
C PRO A 79 -12.05 -16.01 -5.77
N ASP A 80 -10.90 -16.68 -5.89
CA ASP A 80 -10.69 -17.97 -5.24
C ASP A 80 -10.29 -17.69 -3.78
N VAL A 81 -11.26 -17.75 -2.88
CA VAL A 81 -11.09 -17.32 -1.48
C VAL A 81 -9.99 -18.14 -0.78
N ASP A 82 -9.92 -19.44 -1.04
CA ASP A 82 -8.93 -20.31 -0.40
C ASP A 82 -7.52 -19.99 -0.91
N ALA A 83 -7.37 -19.79 -2.21
CA ALA A 83 -6.09 -19.41 -2.81
C ALA A 83 -5.62 -18.02 -2.35
N ILE A 84 -6.55 -17.05 -2.24
CA ILE A 84 -6.25 -15.71 -1.72
C ILE A 84 -5.84 -15.77 -0.24
N ASN A 85 -6.53 -16.57 0.58
CA ASN A 85 -6.17 -16.73 2.00
C ASN A 85 -4.78 -17.37 2.17
N ALA A 86 -4.45 -18.36 1.34
CA ALA A 86 -3.11 -18.94 1.31
C ALA A 86 -2.06 -17.89 0.92
N LEU A 87 -2.35 -17.07 -0.10
CA LEU A 87 -1.49 -15.99 -0.56
C LEU A 87 -1.24 -14.93 0.53
N ILE A 88 -2.30 -14.50 1.23
CA ILE A 88 -2.21 -13.57 2.37
C ILE A 88 -1.34 -14.17 3.47
N THR A 89 -1.52 -15.45 3.79
CA THR A 89 -0.74 -16.13 4.83
C THR A 89 0.75 -16.21 4.47
N VAL A 90 1.08 -16.53 3.22
CA VAL A 90 2.49 -16.51 2.76
C VAL A 90 3.08 -15.10 2.79
N THR A 91 2.27 -14.08 2.47
CA THR A 91 2.76 -12.69 2.35
C THR A 91 2.94 -12.04 3.73
N PHE A 92 1.98 -12.26 4.63
CA PHE A 92 1.83 -11.52 5.90
C PHE A 92 1.88 -12.42 7.16
N GLY A 93 1.95 -13.74 7.03
CA GLY A 93 1.88 -14.69 8.17
C GLY A 93 3.00 -14.55 9.19
N ASP A 94 4.13 -13.95 8.81
CA ASP A 94 5.26 -13.67 9.71
C ASP A 94 5.05 -12.43 10.58
N LEU A 95 4.03 -11.61 10.35
CA LEU A 95 3.77 -10.37 11.10
C LEU A 95 3.13 -10.59 12.49
N GLY A 96 3.00 -11.85 12.91
CA GLY A 96 2.34 -12.28 14.14
C GLY A 96 3.25 -12.93 15.19
N GLN A 97 4.58 -12.79 15.10
CA GLN A 97 5.51 -13.21 16.16
C GLN A 97 6.30 -12.02 16.73
#